data_AF-A0A9W9WWB1-F1
#
_entry.id   AF-A0A9W9WWB1-F1
#
_cell.length_a   1.000
_cell.length_b   1.000
_cell.length_c   1.000
_cell.angle_alpha   90.00
_cell.angle_beta   90.00
_cell.angle_gamma   90.00
#
_symmetry.space_group_name_H-M   'P 1'
#
loop_
_entity.id
_entity.type
_entity.pdbx_description
1 polymer ?
#
loop_
_entity_poly.entity_id
_entity_poly.type
_entity_poly.pdbx_seq_one_letter_code
_entity_poly.pdbx_strand_id
1 'polypeptide(L)'
;MLILAAIDLLRKTMVFDPHKRISASEALASPYLALYHDPTDEPVAQKKFDWTFNESNLSENAWKSKLYAEVIDFYKKTELQQSVKRWMLTSQ
;
A
#
# COMPACT_ATOMS: atom_id res chain seq x y z
N MET A 1 -19.40 22.59 12.60
CA MET A 1 -18.01 22.63 12.09
C MET A 1 -17.63 21.41 11.26
N LEU A 2 -17.80 20.17 11.75
CA LEU A 2 -17.38 18.95 11.02
C LEU A 2 -18.05 18.76 9.65
N ILE A 3 -19.33 19.12 9.49
CA ILE A 3 -20.04 19.00 8.21
C ILE A 3 -19.42 19.88 7.12
N LEU A 4 -18.97 21.09 7.46
CA LEU A 4 -18.31 21.99 6.50
C LEU A 4 -16.96 21.45 6.05
N ALA A 5 -16.20 20.86 6.98
CA ALA A 5 -14.93 20.20 6.66
C ALA A 5 -15.14 18.96 5.76
N ALA A 6 -16.22 18.19 5.97
CA ALA A 6 -16.57 17.06 5.12
C ALA A 6 -16.90 17.50 3.68
N ILE A 7 -17.69 18.57 3.54
CA ILE A 7 -18.06 19.12 2.23
C ILE A 7 -16.84 19.72 1.52
N ASP A 8 -15.94 20.38 2.25
CA ASP A 8 -14.69 20.91 1.69
C ASP A 8 -13.78 19.79 1.16
N LEU A 9 -13.61 18.72 1.93
CA LEU A 9 -12.86 17.54 1.48
C LEU A 9 -13.48 16.92 0.22
N LEU A 10 -14.81 16.76 0.19
CA LEU A 10 -15.53 16.22 -0.98
C LEU A 10 -15.32 17.10 -2.23
N ARG A 11 -15.38 18.43 -2.08
CA ARG A 11 -15.16 19.36 -3.20
C ARG A 11 -13.75 19.25 -3.79
N LYS A 12 -12.75 18.98 -2.95
CA LYS A 12 -11.35 18.83 -3.36
C LYS A 12 -11.04 17.46 -3.97
N THR A 13 -11.81 16.42 -3.64
CA THR A 13 -11.64 15.08 -4.22
C THR A 13 -12.47 14.87 -5.50
N MET A 14 -13.67 15.44 -5.57
CA MET A 14 -14.58 15.36 -6.73
C MET A 14 -14.31 16.43 -7.78
N VAL A 15 -13.05 16.54 -8.22
CA VAL A 15 -12.64 17.44 -9.31
C VAL A 15 -12.46 16.66 -10.61
N PHE A 16 -12.98 17.22 -11.72
CA PHE A 16 -12.85 16.64 -13.05
C PHE A 16 -11.40 16.56 -13.52
N ASP A 17 -10.64 17.63 -13.33
CA ASP A 17 -9.22 17.70 -13.65
C ASP A 17 -8.41 16.91 -12.60
N PRO A 18 -7.74 15.81 -12.97
CA PRO A 18 -6.98 14.99 -12.04
C PRO A 18 -5.77 15.73 -11.46
N HIS A 19 -5.21 16.72 -12.16
CA HIS A 19 -4.07 17.51 -11.67
C HIS A 19 -4.48 18.52 -10.60
N LYS A 20 -5.76 18.91 -10.57
CA LYS A 20 -6.33 19.79 -9.54
C LYS A 20 -6.93 19.03 -8.37
N ARG A 21 -6.99 17.70 -8.46
CA ARG A 21 -7.48 16.85 -7.38
C ARG A 21 -6.45 16.79 -6.26
N ILE A 22 -6.92 16.94 -5.04
CA ILE A 22 -6.07 16.82 -3.84
C ILE A 22 -5.38 15.45 -3.78
N SER A 23 -4.14 15.42 -3.30
CA SER A 23 -3.41 14.16 -3.08
C SER A 23 -3.93 13.40 -1.86
N ALA A 24 -3.66 12.10 -1.79
CA ALA A 24 -4.06 11.28 -0.64
C ALA A 24 -3.44 11.79 0.68
N SER A 25 -2.16 12.18 0.65
CA SER A 25 -1.46 12.74 1.82
C SER A 25 -2.08 14.06 2.30
N GLU A 26 -2.46 14.94 1.38
CA GLU A 26 -3.11 16.21 1.75
C GLU A 26 -4.54 15.99 2.24
N ALA A 27 -5.24 14.97 1.71
CA ALA A 27 -6.58 14.61 2.15
C ALA A 27 -6.58 14.07 3.60
N LEU A 28 -5.58 13.27 3.97
CA LEU A 28 -5.40 12.74 5.33
C LEU A 28 -5.22 13.87 6.37
N ALA A 29 -4.53 14.94 6.00
CA ALA A 29 -4.36 16.14 6.83
C ALA A 29 -5.62 17.05 6.91
N SER A 30 -6.74 16.65 6.30
CA SER A 30 -7.97 17.44 6.33
C SER A 30 -8.57 17.55 7.74
N PRO A 31 -9.16 18.70 8.13
CA PRO A 31 -9.84 18.85 9.42
C PRO A 31 -10.97 17.85 9.66
N TYR A 32 -11.50 17.23 8.61
CA TYR A 32 -12.49 16.16 8.74
C TYR A 32 -11.89 14.84 9.26
N LEU A 33 -10.66 14.51 8.85
CA LEU A 33 -9.95 13.29 9.23
C LEU A 33 -9.03 13.46 10.45
N ALA A 34 -8.92 14.68 10.99
CA ALA A 34 -8.04 15.02 12.11
C ALA A 34 -8.21 14.13 13.36
N LEU A 35 -9.38 13.51 13.57
CA LEU A 35 -9.59 12.57 14.67
C LEU A 35 -8.81 11.26 14.51
N TYR A 36 -8.54 10.85 13.27
CA TYR A 36 -7.90 9.58 12.92
C TYR A 36 -6.49 9.75 12.34
N HIS A 37 -6.11 10.97 11.99
CA HIS A 37 -4.82 11.26 11.34
C HIS A 37 -3.66 11.07 12.32
N ASP A 38 -2.77 10.14 11.99
CA ASP A 38 -1.51 9.91 12.71
C ASP A 38 -0.35 9.83 11.70
N PRO A 39 0.51 10.88 11.62
CA PRO A 39 1.65 10.89 10.72
C PRO A 39 2.65 9.74 10.93
N THR A 40 2.66 9.11 12.11
CA THR A 40 3.58 8.01 12.43
C THR A 40 3.07 6.65 11.98
N ASP A 41 1.76 6.49 11.78
CA ASP A 41 1.10 5.26 11.29
C ASP A 41 0.69 5.35 9.80
N GLU A 42 1.10 6.42 9.11
CA GLU A 42 0.83 6.67 7.69
C GLU A 42 2.13 6.64 6.83
N PRO A 43 2.83 5.49 6.71
CA PRO A 43 4.09 5.41 6.00
C PRO A 43 3.93 5.53 4.48
N VAL A 44 4.85 6.24 3.84
CA VAL A 44 4.99 6.25 2.37
C VAL A 44 5.90 5.10 1.95
N ALA A 45 5.48 4.36 0.92
CA ALA A 45 6.31 3.30 0.35
C ALA A 45 7.64 3.87 -0.17
N GLN A 46 8.76 3.38 0.37
CA GLN A 46 10.11 3.87 0.01
C GLN A 46 10.49 3.56 -1.44
N LYS A 47 9.98 2.45 -1.98
CA LYS A 47 10.22 2.01 -3.35
C LYS A 47 8.95 2.16 -4.16
N LYS A 48 9.06 2.74 -5.34
CA LYS A 48 8.00 2.72 -6.35
C LYS A 48 7.78 1.28 -6.79
N PHE A 49 6.52 0.93 -7.02
CA PHE A 49 6.19 -0.37 -7.61
C PHE A 49 6.77 -0.43 -9.04
N ASP A 50 7.37 -1.57 -9.37
CA ASP A 50 7.99 -1.78 -10.66
C ASP A 50 6.94 -2.27 -11.68
N TRP A 51 6.63 -1.42 -12.65
CA TRP A 51 5.63 -1.69 -13.69
C TRP A 51 6.22 -2.34 -14.95
N THR A 52 7.54 -2.53 -15.04
CA THR A 52 8.17 -3.13 -16.24
C THR A 52 7.65 -4.55 -16.52
N PHE A 53 7.08 -5.21 -15.52
CA PHE A 53 6.33 -6.45 -15.65
C PHE A 53 5.22 -6.36 -16.72
N ASN A 54 4.47 -5.25 -16.79
CA ASN A 54 3.33 -5.12 -17.70
C ASN A 54 3.74 -4.95 -19.17
N GLU A 55 4.97 -4.49 -19.40
CA GLU A 55 5.56 -4.34 -20.72
C GLU A 55 6.21 -5.64 -21.22
N SER A 56 6.27 -6.67 -20.36
CA SER A 56 6.92 -7.93 -20.69
C SER A 56 6.01 -8.83 -21.54
N ASN A 57 6.42 -9.07 -22.79
CA ASN A 57 5.70 -9.96 -23.71
C ASN A 57 6.12 -11.43 -23.47
N LEU A 58 5.78 -11.94 -22.28
CA LEU A 58 6.07 -13.33 -21.89
C LEU A 58 4.98 -14.28 -22.39
N SER A 59 5.38 -15.51 -22.73
CA SER A 59 4.43 -16.58 -23.05
C SER A 59 3.65 -17.01 -21.80
N GLU A 60 2.48 -17.62 -21.99
CA GLU A 60 1.65 -18.14 -20.90
C GLU A 60 2.42 -19.07 -19.95
N ASN A 61 3.28 -19.94 -20.50
CA ASN A 61 4.09 -20.85 -19.70
C ASN A 61 5.13 -20.10 -18.85
N ALA A 62 5.77 -19.07 -19.40
CA ALA A 62 6.71 -18.24 -18.64
C ALA A 62 6.01 -17.47 -17.51
N TRP A 63 4.76 -17.01 -17.74
CA TRP A 63 3.93 -16.41 -16.69
C TRP A 63 3.61 -17.38 -15.56
N LYS A 64 3.17 -18.60 -15.91
CA LYS A 64 2.92 -19.66 -14.93
C LYS A 64 4.17 -19.94 -14.10
N SER A 65 5.32 -20.11 -14.74
CA SER A 65 6.58 -20.35 -14.03
C SER A 65 6.97 -19.22 -13.08
N LYS A 66 6.81 -17.95 -13.48
CA LYS A 66 7.06 -16.79 -12.59
C LYS A 66 6.11 -16.76 -11.40
N LEU A 67 4.82 -16.99 -11.62
CA LEU A 67 3.83 -17.07 -10.55
C LEU A 67 4.16 -18.19 -9.56
N TYR A 68 4.45 -19.39 -10.05
CA TYR A 68 4.83 -20.51 -9.20
C TYR A 68 6.09 -20.21 -8.37
N ALA A 69 7.09 -19.57 -8.98
CA ALA A 69 8.31 -19.18 -8.28
C ALA A 69 8.01 -18.18 -7.14
N GLU A 70 7.16 -17.18 -7.38
CA GLU A 70 6.76 -16.18 -6.37
C GLU A 70 6.01 -16.85 -5.20
N VAL A 71 5.09 -17.76 -5.51
CA VAL A 71 4.34 -18.52 -4.48
C VAL A 71 5.29 -19.34 -3.61
N ILE A 72 6.24 -20.05 -4.22
CA ILE A 72 7.25 -20.82 -3.48
C ILE A 72 8.12 -19.91 -2.59
N ASP A 73 8.55 -18.76 -3.11
CA ASP A 73 9.33 -17.78 -2.35
C ASP A 73 8.55 -17.23 -1.15
N PHE A 74 7.26 -16.94 -1.34
CA PHE A 74 6.37 -16.50 -0.27
C PHE A 74 6.24 -17.53 0.85
N TYR A 75 6.05 -18.81 0.53
CA TYR A 75 5.98 -19.87 1.54
C TYR A 75 7.30 -20.04 2.29
N LYS A 76 8.45 -20.03 1.59
CA LYS A 76 9.77 -20.10 2.21
C LYS A 76 10.00 -18.96 3.21
N LYS A 77 9.67 -17.73 2.80
CA LYS A 77 9.73 -16.55 3.69
C LYS A 77 8.82 -16.73 4.90
N THR A 78 7.61 -17.23 4.71
CA THR A 78 6.62 -17.43 5.79
C THR A 78 7.09 -18.48 6.81
N GLU A 79 7.62 -19.62 6.34
CA GLU A 79 8.16 -20.67 7.22
C GLU A 79 9.38 -20.20 8.02
N LEU A 80 10.29 -19.45 7.38
CA LEU A 80 11.43 -18.82 8.05
C LEU A 80 10.97 -17.84 9.13
N GLN A 81 9.98 -16.98 8.82
CA GLN A 81 9.42 -16.02 9.78
C GLN A 81 8.76 -16.72 10.97
N GLN A 82 8.03 -17.81 10.75
CA GLN A 82 7.42 -18.60 11.82
C GLN A 82 8.47 -19.30 12.69
N SER A 83 9.52 -19.83 12.07
CA SER A 83 10.63 -20.49 12.76
C SER A 83 11.42 -19.52 13.64
N VAL A 84 11.71 -18.33 13.13
CA VAL A 84 12.38 -17.25 13.89
C VAL A 84 11.50 -16.78 15.06
N LYS A 85 10.20 -16.54 14.84
CA LYS A 85 9.28 -16.16 15.92
C LYS A 85 9.19 -17.23 17.01
N ARG A 86 9.13 -18.51 16.63
CA ARG A 86 9.12 -19.63 17.58
C ARG A 86 10.40 -19.67 18.40
N TRP A 87 11.56 -19.54 17.76
CA TRP A 87 12.85 -19.51 18.44
C TRP A 87 12.99 -18.33 19.41
N MET A 88 12.49 -17.15 19.05
CA MET A 88 12.47 -15.97 19.93
C MET A 88 11.60 -16.17 21.17
N LEU A 89 10.44 -16.83 21.03
CA LEU A 89 9.53 -17.11 22.14
C LEU A 89 10.02 -18.23 23.08
N THR A 90 10.88 -19.12 22.59
CA THR A 90 11.45 -20.20 23.40
C THR A 90 12.80 -19.84 24.05
N SER A 91 13.37 -18.69 23.69
CA SER A 91 14.70 -18.23 24.19
C SER A 91 14.60 -17.09 25.20
N GLN A 92 13.43 -16.91 25.82
CA GLN A 92 13.15 -16.00 26.94
C GLN A 92 12.62 -16.82 28.11
#